data_AF-A0AAW2IRH4-F1
#
_entry.id   AF-A0AAW2IRH4-F1
#
_cell.length_a   1.000
_cell.length_b   1.000
_cell.length_c   1.000
_cell.angle_alpha   90.00
_cell.angle_beta   90.00
_cell.angle_gamma   90.00
#
_symmetry.space_group_name_H-M   'P 1'
#
loop_
_entity.id
_entity.type
_entity.pdbx_description
1 polymer ?
#
loop_
_entity_poly.entity_id
_entity_poly.type
_entity_poly.pdbx_seq_one_letter_code
_entity_poly.pdbx_strand_id
1 'polypeptide(L)'
;MATLQLFGFPSTFNRWIEECVTSPHFSLYLNGEVHGFFAGARGLRQGDPVSPFLFVLVMEVLHLILLQFIEQDGGFAYHWQCKELGLFELSFADDLILLCKAEVRSVTCSDVGWIFLPPSLAYIQIPKSAI
;
A
#
# COMPACT_ATOMS: atom_id res chain seq x y z
N MET A 1 -3.60 -5.44 12.72
CA MET A 1 -4.84 -5.96 13.35
C MET A 1 -5.87 -4.89 13.68
N ALA A 2 -5.47 -3.68 14.13
CA ALA A 2 -6.41 -2.57 14.41
C ALA A 2 -7.33 -2.24 13.22
N THR A 3 -6.82 -2.29 11.99
CA THR A 3 -7.61 -2.07 10.76
C THR A 3 -8.78 -3.05 10.61
N LEU A 4 -8.56 -4.35 10.80
CA LEU A 4 -9.62 -5.36 10.65
C LEU A 4 -10.69 -5.22 11.73
N GLN A 5 -10.29 -4.81 12.94
CA GLN A 5 -11.23 -4.49 14.02
C GLN A 5 -12.06 -3.25 13.68
N LEU A 6 -11.45 -2.23 13.08
CA LEU A 6 -12.13 -1.01 12.63
C LEU A 6 -13.20 -1.30 11.56
N PHE A 7 -12.91 -2.21 10.63
CA PHE A 7 -13.88 -2.67 9.63
C PHE A 7 -14.96 -3.61 10.20
N GLY A 8 -14.90 -3.95 11.49
CA GLY A 8 -15.92 -4.78 12.16
C GLY A 8 -15.80 -6.28 11.88
N PHE A 9 -14.63 -6.77 11.44
CA PHE A 9 -14.44 -8.20 11.23
C PHE A 9 -14.52 -8.99 12.55
N PRO A 10 -15.13 -10.20 12.55
CA PRO A 10 -15.20 -11.05 13.73
C PRO A 10 -13.81 -11.35 14.32
N SER A 11 -13.73 -11.46 15.64
CA SER A 11 -12.47 -11.79 16.34
C SER A 11 -11.84 -13.10 15.86
N THR A 12 -12.67 -14.10 15.50
CA THR A 12 -12.20 -15.37 14.92
C THR A 12 -11.49 -15.17 13.59
N PHE A 13 -12.02 -14.31 12.71
CA PHE A 13 -11.40 -14.01 11.42
C PHE A 13 -10.07 -13.26 11.62
N ASN A 14 -10.05 -12.27 12.52
CA ASN A 14 -8.83 -11.53 12.85
C ASN A 14 -7.72 -12.45 13.34
N ARG A 15 -8.07 -13.46 14.15
CA ARG A 15 -7.12 -14.47 14.62
C ARG A 15 -6.58 -15.33 13.47
N TRP A 16 -7.40 -15.74 12.52
CA TRP A 16 -6.93 -16.48 11.35
C TRP A 16 -5.95 -15.66 10.51
N ILE A 17 -6.24 -14.37 10.29
CA ILE A 17 -5.31 -13.49 9.57
C ILE A 17 -4.01 -13.32 10.35
N GLU A 18 -4.08 -13.15 11.66
CA GLU A 18 -2.91 -13.06 12.53
C GLU A 18 -2.05 -14.33 12.48
N GLU A 19 -2.67 -15.51 12.50
CA GLU A 19 -1.97 -16.79 12.31
C GLU A 19 -1.32 -16.87 10.91
N CYS A 20 -2.00 -16.45 9.85
CA CYS A 20 -1.43 -16.46 8.49
C CYS A 20 -0.19 -15.55 8.34
N VAL A 21 -0.17 -14.41 9.05
CA VAL A 21 0.95 -13.45 8.99
C VAL A 21 2.12 -13.87 9.90
N THR A 22 1.84 -14.50 11.04
CA THR A 22 2.86 -14.82 12.07
C THR A 22 3.44 -16.24 11.98
N SER A 23 2.73 -17.17 11.33
CA SER A 23 3.16 -18.57 11.19
C SER A 23 4.02 -18.95 9.96
N PRO A 24 4.33 -18.09 8.96
CA PRO A 24 5.05 -18.56 7.79
C PRO A 24 6.47 -18.98 8.16
N HIS A 25 6.83 -20.21 7.79
CA HIS A 25 8.19 -20.73 7.87
C HIS A 25 8.66 -21.03 6.45
N PHE A 26 9.87 -20.60 6.13
CA PHE A 26 10.48 -20.77 4.83
C PHE A 26 11.66 -21.72 4.93
N SER A 27 11.90 -22.47 3.86
CA SER A 27 13.04 -23.38 3.71
C SER A 27 13.71 -23.11 2.37
N LEU A 28 15.04 -23.18 2.31
CA LEU A 28 15.76 -22.97 1.06
C LEU A 28 15.76 -24.25 0.25
N TYR A 29 15.35 -24.20 -1.01
CA TYR A 29 15.49 -25.33 -1.93
C TYR A 29 16.73 -25.12 -2.78
N LEU A 30 17.78 -25.92 -2.55
CA LEU A 30 19.08 -25.80 -3.22
C LEU A 30 19.44 -27.15 -3.83
N ASN A 31 19.72 -27.17 -5.13
CA ASN A 31 20.21 -28.35 -5.86
C ASN A 31 19.37 -29.63 -5.66
N GLY A 32 18.05 -29.51 -5.46
CA GLY A 32 17.14 -30.64 -5.30
C GLY A 32 16.86 -31.03 -3.85
N GLU A 33 17.55 -30.43 -2.88
CA GLU A 33 17.37 -30.68 -1.44
C GLU A 33 16.87 -29.44 -0.69
N VAL A 34 16.09 -29.68 0.36
CA VAL A 34 15.56 -28.65 1.25
C VAL A 34 16.54 -28.41 2.40
N HIS A 35 17.01 -27.18 2.55
CA HIS A 35 17.97 -26.77 3.57
C HIS A 35 17.38 -25.72 4.52
N GLY A 36 17.41 -26.07 5.82
CA GLY A 36 17.09 -25.16 6.92
C GLY A 36 15.63 -24.72 6.98
N PHE A 37 15.25 -24.18 8.13
CA PHE A 37 13.97 -23.50 8.34
C PHE A 37 14.23 -22.17 9.02
N PHE A 38 13.64 -21.12 8.48
CA PHE A 38 13.65 -19.81 9.10
C PHE A 38 12.23 -19.26 9.14
N ALA A 39 11.87 -18.61 10.25
CA ALA A 39 10.59 -17.95 10.37
C ALA A 39 10.56 -16.72 9.46
N GLY A 40 9.42 -16.49 8.81
CA GLY A 40 9.14 -15.24 8.13
C GLY A 40 9.05 -14.11 9.15
N ALA A 41 9.79 -13.02 8.92
CA ALA A 41 9.73 -11.85 9.81
C ALA A 41 8.46 -11.02 9.57
N ARG A 42 8.05 -10.89 8.29
CA ARG A 42 6.90 -10.10 7.84
C ARG A 42 6.31 -10.69 6.56
N GLY A 43 5.05 -10.36 6.31
CA GLY A 43 4.37 -10.67 5.05
C GLY A 43 3.64 -12.02 5.05
N LEU A 44 2.83 -12.20 4.02
CA LEU A 44 2.12 -13.45 3.74
C LEU A 44 2.94 -14.33 2.80
N ARG A 45 2.57 -15.60 2.72
CA ARG A 45 3.15 -16.50 1.72
C ARG A 45 2.80 -16.00 0.33
N GLN A 46 3.78 -15.97 -0.57
CA GLN A 46 3.53 -15.60 -1.97
C GLN A 46 2.56 -16.63 -2.58
N GLY A 47 1.48 -16.15 -3.20
CA GLY A 47 0.41 -17.02 -3.70
C GLY A 47 -0.65 -17.42 -2.66
N ASP A 48 -0.64 -16.81 -1.47
CA ASP A 48 -1.74 -16.96 -0.51
C ASP A 48 -3.03 -16.35 -1.09
N PRO A 49 -4.13 -17.11 -1.20
CA PRO A 49 -5.40 -16.61 -1.73
C PRO A 49 -6.00 -15.45 -0.92
N VAL A 50 -5.56 -15.23 0.33
CA VAL A 50 -6.03 -14.15 1.20
C VAL A 50 -5.26 -12.84 0.96
N SER A 51 -4.05 -12.91 0.40
CA SER A 51 -3.19 -11.74 0.19
C SER A 51 -3.83 -10.62 -0.64
N PRO A 52 -4.57 -10.90 -1.75
CA PRO A 52 -5.21 -9.84 -2.53
C PRO A 52 -6.29 -9.09 -1.74
N PHE A 53 -7.03 -9.78 -0.86
CA PHE A 53 -8.09 -9.15 -0.06
C PHE A 53 -7.51 -8.24 1.03
N LEU A 54 -6.45 -8.70 1.69
CA LEU A 54 -5.76 -7.89 2.69
C LEU A 54 -5.10 -6.65 2.06
N PHE A 55 -4.58 -6.79 0.84
CA PHE A 55 -4.05 -5.68 0.08
C PHE A 55 -5.12 -4.61 -0.21
N VAL A 56 -6.31 -5.01 -0.68
CA VAL A 56 -7.43 -4.08 -0.92
C VAL A 56 -7.83 -3.35 0.37
N LEU A 57 -7.91 -4.05 1.51
CA LEU A 57 -8.24 -3.44 2.79
C LEU A 57 -7.20 -2.40 3.24
N VAL A 58 -5.92 -2.67 3.01
CA VAL A 58 -4.85 -1.72 3.32
C VAL A 58 -4.94 -0.49 2.42
N MET A 59 -5.19 -0.68 1.13
CA MET A 59 -5.36 0.42 0.18
C MET A 59 -6.58 1.28 0.49
N GLU A 60 -7.70 0.68 0.91
CA GLU A 60 -8.88 1.44 1.36
C GLU A 60 -8.55 2.34 2.56
N VAL A 61 -7.79 1.84 3.53
CA VAL A 61 -7.37 2.68 4.69
C VAL A 61 -6.41 3.79 4.26
N LEU A 62 -5.47 3.48 3.37
CA LEU A 62 -4.57 4.48 2.83
C LEU A 62 -5.35 5.60 2.12
N HIS A 63 -6.34 5.23 1.32
CA HIS A 63 -7.23 6.15 0.64
C HIS A 63 -7.96 7.09 1.61
N LEU A 64 -8.55 6.54 2.68
CA LEU A 64 -9.23 7.34 3.71
C LEU A 64 -8.28 8.30 4.43
N ILE A 65 -7.05 7.88 4.72
CA ILE A 65 -6.03 8.74 5.35
C ILE A 65 -5.63 9.89 4.42
N LEU A 66 -5.41 9.59 3.14
CA LEU A 66 -5.07 10.60 2.14
C LEU A 66 -6.22 11.56 1.90
N LEU A 67 -7.46 11.08 1.83
CA LEU A 67 -8.65 11.92 1.71
C LEU A 67 -8.76 12.87 2.90
N GLN A 68 -8.60 12.35 4.13
CA GLN A 68 -8.61 13.17 5.34
C GLN A 68 -7.52 14.23 5.32
N PHE A 69 -6.32 13.91 4.82
CA PHE A 69 -5.23 14.87 4.64
C PHE A 69 -5.59 15.96 3.63
N ILE A 70 -6.17 15.59 2.49
CA ILE A 70 -6.59 16.54 1.44
C ILE A 70 -7.70 17.49 1.95
N GLU A 71 -8.64 16.98 2.75
CA GLU A 71 -9.71 17.81 3.33
C GLU A 71 -9.22 18.78 4.40
N GLN A 72 -8.18 18.40 5.15
CA GLN A 72 -7.60 19.21 6.23
C GLN A 72 -6.53 20.19 5.70
N ASP A 73 -5.75 19.77 4.71
CA ASP A 73 -4.67 20.55 4.11
C ASP A 73 -5.19 21.32 2.90
N GLY A 74 -5.53 22.60 3.10
CA GLY A 74 -5.98 23.51 2.04
C GLY A 74 -4.93 23.78 0.95
N GLY A 75 -3.73 23.22 1.07
CA GLY A 75 -2.67 23.26 0.05
C GLY A 75 -2.79 22.21 -1.05
N PHE A 76 -3.61 21.17 -0.89
CA PHE A 76 -3.75 20.14 -1.92
C PHE A 76 -4.60 20.65 -3.10
N ALA A 77 -4.09 20.47 -4.32
CA ALA A 77 -4.82 20.76 -5.54
C ALA A 77 -4.84 19.53 -6.45
N TYR A 78 -6.04 19.13 -6.85
CA TYR A 78 -6.24 18.06 -7.83
C TYR A 78 -5.58 18.39 -9.16
N HIS A 79 -5.14 17.34 -9.86
CA HIS A 79 -4.82 17.45 -11.27
C HIS A 79 -6.03 17.97 -12.06
N TRP A 80 -5.82 18.89 -13.01
CA TRP A 80 -6.90 19.61 -13.71
C TRP A 80 -7.90 18.68 -14.43
N GLN A 81 -7.43 17.55 -14.98
CA GLN A 81 -8.29 16.55 -15.62
C GLN A 81 -8.98 15.60 -14.62
N CYS A 82 -8.53 15.57 -13.37
CA CYS A 82 -9.00 14.65 -12.34
C CYS A 82 -9.89 15.34 -11.30
N LYS A 83 -9.97 16.67 -11.35
CA LYS A 83 -10.73 17.49 -10.41
C LYS A 83 -12.23 17.20 -10.42
N GLU A 84 -12.83 17.02 -11.60
CA GLU A 84 -14.27 16.71 -11.72
C GLU A 84 -14.60 15.32 -11.17
N LEU A 85 -13.64 14.39 -11.23
CA LEU A 85 -13.77 13.03 -10.72
C LEU A 85 -13.38 12.89 -9.24
N GLY A 86 -12.81 13.94 -8.63
CA GLY A 86 -12.23 13.86 -7.30
C GLY A 86 -11.08 12.85 -7.20
N LEU A 87 -10.43 12.52 -8.32
CA LEU A 87 -9.44 11.45 -8.38
C LEU A 87 -8.07 12.00 -7.98
N PHE A 88 -7.52 11.48 -6.88
CA PHE A 88 -6.20 11.85 -6.35
C PHE A 88 -5.25 10.65 -6.17
N GLU A 89 -5.76 9.43 -6.34
CA GLU A 89 -5.04 8.18 -6.08
C GLU A 89 -5.48 7.09 -7.06
N LEU A 90 -4.52 6.31 -7.54
CA LEU A 90 -4.73 5.06 -8.27
C LEU A 90 -3.77 4.00 -7.71
N SER A 91 -4.29 2.88 -7.24
CA SER A 91 -3.49 1.75 -6.75
C SER A 91 -3.73 0.50 -7.60
N PHE A 92 -2.66 -0.21 -7.93
CA PHE A 92 -2.72 -1.49 -8.61
C PHE A 92 -1.61 -2.40 -8.10
N ALA A 93 -1.98 -3.45 -7.38
CA ALA A 93 -1.03 -4.35 -6.73
C ALA A 93 0.05 -3.55 -5.96
N ASP A 94 1.32 -3.79 -6.19
CA ASP A 94 2.41 -3.12 -5.49
C ASP A 94 2.68 -1.67 -5.92
N ASP A 95 1.93 -1.12 -6.87
CA ASP A 95 2.13 0.25 -7.38
C ASP A 95 1.00 1.21 -6.93
N LEU A 96 1.41 2.35 -6.39
CA LEU A 96 0.54 3.47 -6.04
C LEU A 96 0.90 4.68 -6.91
N ILE A 97 -0.11 5.40 -7.40
CA ILE A 97 0.04 6.63 -8.18
C ILE A 97 -0.80 7.71 -7.51
N LEU A 98 -0.14 8.79 -7.07
CA LEU A 98 -0.82 9.98 -6.56
C LEU A 98 -0.97 11.03 -7.65
N LEU A 99 -2.18 11.57 -7.81
CA LEU A 99 -2.55 12.51 -8.86
C LEU A 99 -2.81 13.89 -8.27
N CYS A 100 -1.79 14.74 -8.25
CA CYS A 100 -1.90 16.12 -7.81
C CYS A 100 -1.45 17.11 -8.88
N LYS A 101 -1.79 18.39 -8.68
CA LYS A 101 -1.29 19.49 -9.49
C LYS A 101 0.22 19.62 -9.28
N ALA A 102 0.97 19.68 -10.38
CA ALA A 102 2.41 19.92 -10.35
C ALA A 102 2.73 21.34 -9.83
N GLU A 103 3.01 21.48 -8.54
CA GLU A 103 3.42 22.73 -7.90
C GLU A 103 4.56 22.45 -6.90
N VAL A 104 5.60 23.30 -6.88
CA VAL A 104 6.85 23.07 -6.12
C VAL A 104 6.62 22.82 -4.62
N ARG A 105 5.51 23.33 -4.04
CA ARG A 105 5.11 23.10 -2.65
C ARG A 105 4.44 21.75 -2.38
N SER A 106 3.84 21.12 -3.40
CA SER A 106 3.27 19.77 -3.27
C SER A 106 4.37 18.69 -3.23
N VAL A 107 5.62 19.05 -3.53
CA VAL A 107 6.76 18.14 -3.74
C VAL A 107 7.62 17.95 -2.47
N THR A 108 7.29 18.61 -1.36
CA THR A 108 8.09 18.54 -0.11
C THR A 108 7.79 17.33 0.79
N CYS A 109 7.15 16.28 0.28
CA CYS A 109 6.98 15.02 1.01
C CYS A 109 8.16 14.07 0.70
N SER A 110 9.26 14.29 1.43
CA SER A 110 10.32 13.35 1.87
C SER A 110 10.52 12.01 1.12
N ASP A 111 11.71 11.86 0.52
CA ASP A 111 12.49 10.62 0.30
C ASP A 111 11.84 9.41 -0.40
N VAL A 112 10.89 9.64 -1.30
CA VAL A 112 10.33 8.63 -2.22
C VAL A 112 10.97 8.79 -3.60
N GLY A 113 11.53 7.72 -4.18
CA GLY A 113 12.26 7.78 -5.46
C GLY A 113 11.37 8.28 -6.61
N TRP A 114 11.81 9.35 -7.29
CA TRP A 114 11.02 10.04 -8.32
C TRP A 114 11.41 9.61 -9.72
N ILE A 115 10.44 9.27 -10.57
CA ILE A 115 10.59 9.21 -12.02
C ILE A 115 9.66 10.27 -12.63
N PHE A 116 10.25 11.32 -13.19
CA PHE A 116 9.52 12.40 -13.89
C PHE A 116 8.96 11.89 -15.23
N LEU A 117 7.66 12.05 -15.42
CA LEU A 117 6.97 12.02 -16.71
C LEU A 117 6.16 13.35 -16.85
N PRO A 118 5.60 13.70 -18.03
CA PRO A 118 5.46 15.09 -18.52
C PRO A 118 4.81 16.12 -17.57
N PRO A 119 5.02 17.44 -17.78
CA PRO A 119 4.89 18.53 -16.80
C PRO A 119 3.52 18.73 -16.11
N SER A 120 2.52 17.91 -16.44
CA SER A 120 1.19 17.95 -15.83
C SER A 120 0.98 16.89 -14.76
N LEU A 121 1.75 15.78 -14.72
CA LEU A 121 1.50 14.66 -13.81
C LEU A 121 2.64 14.50 -12.80
N ALA A 122 2.37 14.68 -11.52
CA ALA A 122 3.27 14.18 -10.48
C ALA A 122 3.06 12.67 -10.35
N TYR A 123 4.14 11.89 -10.38
CA TYR A 123 4.12 10.44 -10.13
C TYR A 123 4.94 10.19 -8.87
N ILE A 124 4.29 9.65 -7.84
CA ILE A 124 4.93 9.21 -6.60
C ILE A 124 4.80 7.69 -6.56
N GLN A 125 5.91 6.98 -6.80
CA GLN A 125 5.98 5.56 -6.51
C GLN A 125 6.51 5.39 -5.09
N ILE A 126 5.72 4.74 -4.24
CA ILE A 126 6.24 4.28 -2.96
C ILE A 126 7.22 3.13 -3.25
N PRO A 127 8.49 3.20 -2.82
CA PRO A 127 9.46 2.15 -3.09
C PRO A 127 8.96 0.84 -2.48
N LYS A 128 9.05 -0.25 -3.26
CA LYS A 128 8.59 -1.61 -2.88
C LYS A 128 9.20 -2.13 -1.57
N SER A 129 10.27 -1.49 -1.08
CA SER A 129 10.92 -1.78 0.21
C SER A 129 10.20 -1.20 1.45
N ALA A 130 9.12 -0.43 1.27
CA ALA A 130 8.37 0.19 2.35
C ALA A 130 7.18 -0.65 2.88
N ILE A 131 6.95 -1.85 2.32
CA ILE A 131 5.93 -2.82 2.77
C ILE A 131 6.63 -4.04 3.38
#